data_AF-A0A8J2KRU6-F1
#
_entry.id   AF-A0A8J2KRU6-F1
#
_cell.length_a   1.000
_cell.length_b   1.000
_cell.length_c   1.000
_cell.angle_alpha   90.00
_cell.angle_beta   90.00
_cell.angle_gamma   90.00
#
_symmetry.space_group_name_H-M   'P 1'
#
loop_
_entity.id
_entity.type
_entity.pdbx_description
1 polymer ?
#
loop_
_entity_poly.entity_id
_entity_poly.type
_entity_poly.pdbx_seq_one_letter_code
_entity_poly.pdbx_strand_id
1 'polypeptide(L)'
;IPSVAFTAFNDIINGGRIFYPALKKWLNDFGPVLCWGSVQACVCEDIMFFMVGYDHSQYTNLTSSIVAGHTPNDGSGKTLVHYLQWVRSNEFQEYDYGLLGNVQRYGTAQPPKYNLGVNQVSTFAMYSLNDWLIQPEDAQRTIKELGNVTSMQVDLEQFSHLDFMYATDVKAQVYDHCVDFLLA
;
A
#
# COMPACT_ATOMS: atom_id res chain seq x y z
N ILE A 1 -24.77 27.72 -1.40
CA ILE A 1 -23.55 27.59 -2.23
C ILE A 1 -22.64 26.63 -1.48
N PRO A 2 -22.39 25.39 -1.96
CA PRO A 2 -21.43 24.52 -1.28
C PRO A 2 -20.07 25.21 -1.29
N SER A 3 -19.34 25.18 -0.18
CA SER A 3 -18.01 25.77 -0.12
C SER A 3 -17.09 25.11 -1.15
N VAL A 4 -16.07 25.84 -1.62
CA VAL A 4 -15.04 25.31 -2.53
C VAL A 4 -14.43 24.03 -1.96
N ALA A 5 -14.24 23.96 -0.63
CA ALA A 5 -13.77 22.78 0.08
C ALA A 5 -14.71 21.58 -0.04
N PHE A 6 -16.03 21.77 0.05
CA PHE A 6 -17.00 20.69 -0.12
C PHE A 6 -16.98 20.12 -1.54
N THR A 7 -16.86 20.99 -2.54
CA THR A 7 -16.81 20.58 -3.95
C THR A 7 -15.52 19.81 -4.25
N ALA A 8 -14.37 20.31 -3.78
CA ALA A 8 -13.08 19.64 -3.92
C ALA A 8 -13.06 18.27 -3.22
N PHE A 9 -13.62 18.17 -2.01
CA PHE A 9 -13.76 16.89 -1.31
C PHE A 9 -14.62 15.91 -2.10
N ASN A 10 -15.78 16.35 -2.60
CA ASN A 10 -16.66 15.53 -3.43
C ASN A 10 -15.97 15.04 -4.71
N ASP A 11 -15.18 15.89 -5.36
CA ASP A 11 -14.45 15.51 -6.57
C ASP A 11 -13.40 14.44 -6.26
N ILE A 12 -12.66 14.56 -5.17
CA ILE A 12 -11.66 13.56 -4.73
C ILE A 12 -12.33 12.21 -4.50
N ILE A 13 -13.37 12.16 -3.65
CA ILE A 13 -14.01 10.88 -3.28
C ILE A 13 -14.76 10.23 -4.46
N ASN A 14 -15.18 11.01 -5.46
CA ASN A 14 -15.88 10.51 -6.65
C ASN A 14 -14.95 10.19 -7.83
N GLY A 15 -13.64 10.05 -7.58
CA GLY A 15 -12.69 9.55 -8.57
C GLY A 15 -11.61 10.55 -8.99
N GLY A 16 -11.64 11.76 -8.44
CA GLY A 16 -10.60 12.77 -8.59
C GLY A 16 -9.26 12.32 -8.01
N ARG A 17 -8.21 13.12 -8.26
CA ARG A 17 -6.83 12.81 -7.85
C ARG A 17 -6.67 13.01 -6.34
N ILE A 18 -6.00 12.09 -5.65
CA ILE A 18 -5.64 12.23 -4.23
C ILE A 18 -4.62 13.35 -4.08
N PHE A 19 -3.63 13.40 -4.97
CA PHE A 19 -2.61 14.42 -4.95
C PHE A 19 -2.91 15.46 -6.03
N TYR A 20 -3.25 16.67 -5.61
CA TYR A 20 -3.37 17.79 -6.55
C TYR A 20 -2.04 17.97 -7.31
N PRO A 21 -2.07 18.28 -8.61
CA PRO A 21 -0.86 18.37 -9.43
C PRO A 21 0.23 19.29 -8.86
N ALA A 22 -0.16 20.38 -8.20
CA ALA A 22 0.78 21.30 -7.55
C ALA A 22 1.46 20.67 -6.32
N LEU A 23 0.72 19.93 -5.48
CA LEU A 23 1.26 19.22 -4.34
C LEU A 23 2.20 18.10 -4.79
N LYS A 24 1.80 17.33 -5.81
CA LYS A 24 2.66 16.30 -6.42
C LYS A 24 3.96 16.89 -6.97
N LYS A 25 3.86 18.00 -7.72
CA LYS A 25 5.04 18.68 -8.26
C LYS A 25 5.96 19.16 -7.14
N TRP A 26 5.39 19.74 -6.07
CA TRP A 26 6.16 20.17 -4.91
C TRP A 26 6.88 19.00 -4.23
N LEU A 27 6.19 17.88 -3.99
CA LEU A 27 6.80 16.67 -3.41
C LEU A 27 7.94 16.15 -4.27
N ASN A 28 7.76 16.06 -5.58
CA ASN A 28 8.80 15.56 -6.49
C ASN A 28 10.02 16.50 -6.58
N ASP A 29 9.81 17.82 -6.57
CA ASP A 29 10.89 18.80 -6.69
C ASP A 29 11.71 18.93 -5.40
N PHE A 30 11.05 18.86 -4.24
CA PHE A 30 11.69 19.12 -2.94
C PHE A 30 12.00 17.86 -2.14
N GLY A 31 11.28 16.75 -2.36
CA GLY A 31 11.51 15.46 -1.71
C GLY A 31 12.97 15.00 -1.80
N PRO A 32 13.55 14.86 -3.01
CA PRO A 32 14.94 14.42 -3.18
C PRO A 32 15.95 15.28 -2.41
N VAL A 33 15.72 16.59 -2.35
CA VAL A 33 16.59 17.56 -1.67
C VAL A 33 16.48 17.40 -0.15
N LEU A 34 15.26 17.23 0.37
CA LEU A 34 15.02 17.00 1.78
C LEU A 34 15.58 15.64 2.24
N CYS A 35 15.60 14.65 1.37
CA CYS A 35 16.11 13.32 1.70
C CYS A 35 17.62 13.17 1.41
N TRP A 36 18.33 14.27 1.14
CA TRP A 36 19.77 14.29 0.87
C TRP A 36 20.53 15.02 1.99
N GLY A 37 21.55 14.38 2.57
CA GLY A 37 22.34 14.91 3.69
C GLY A 37 21.91 14.37 5.06
N SER A 38 22.72 14.55 6.11
CA SER A 38 22.59 13.76 7.35
C SER A 38 21.33 14.06 8.18
N VAL A 39 21.03 15.32 8.48
CA VAL A 39 19.89 15.66 9.38
C VAL A 39 18.56 15.67 8.64
N GLN A 40 18.56 16.09 7.37
CA GLN A 40 17.35 16.20 6.57
C GLN A 40 16.87 14.82 6.08
N ALA A 41 17.80 13.89 5.78
CA ALA A 41 17.45 12.51 5.45
C ALA A 41 16.72 11.79 6.58
N CYS A 42 17.14 11.96 7.84
CA CYS A 42 16.43 11.37 8.98
C CYS A 42 14.95 11.77 9.03
N VAL A 43 14.65 13.06 8.89
CA VAL A 43 13.27 13.56 8.93
C VAL A 43 12.45 13.07 7.73
N CYS A 44 13.07 13.01 6.55
CA CYS A 44 12.43 12.44 5.37
C CYS A 44 12.11 10.95 5.55
N GLU A 45 13.08 10.17 6.02
CA GLU A 45 12.93 8.74 6.28
C GLU A 45 11.84 8.50 7.32
N ASP A 46 11.80 9.28 8.41
CA ASP A 46 10.73 9.19 9.41
C ASP A 46 9.34 9.42 8.80
N ILE A 47 9.20 10.37 7.88
CA ILE A 47 7.93 10.64 7.18
C ILE A 47 7.55 9.47 6.26
N MET A 48 8.53 8.89 5.55
CA MET A 48 8.28 7.72 4.71
C MET A 48 7.89 6.51 5.56
N PHE A 49 8.64 6.23 6.62
CA PHE A 49 8.48 5.05 7.48
C PHE A 49 7.25 5.10 8.38
N PHE A 50 6.78 6.29 8.77
CA PHE A 50 5.58 6.45 9.59
C PHE A 50 4.34 5.72 9.02
N MET A 51 4.25 5.57 7.70
CA MET A 51 3.11 4.91 7.05
C MET A 51 3.30 3.40 6.84
N VAL A 52 4.53 2.91 6.87
CA VAL A 52 4.90 1.61 6.27
C VAL A 52 5.74 0.70 7.19
N GLY A 53 6.24 1.21 8.31
CA GLY A 53 7.15 0.53 9.23
C GLY A 53 8.58 1.08 9.14
N TYR A 54 9.32 1.00 10.26
CA TYR A 54 10.67 1.54 10.39
C TYR A 54 11.75 0.49 10.17
N ASP A 55 12.64 0.72 9.20
CA ASP A 55 13.90 0.00 9.02
C ASP A 55 14.99 0.91 8.43
N HIS A 56 15.55 1.82 9.23
CA HIS A 56 16.63 2.69 8.76
C HIS A 56 17.90 1.92 8.34
N SER A 57 18.05 0.66 8.76
CA SER A 57 19.26 -0.13 8.46
C SER A 57 19.34 -0.54 6.99
N GLN A 58 18.20 -0.57 6.30
CA GLN A 58 18.06 -1.02 4.93
C GLN A 58 18.08 0.08 3.87
N TYR A 59 18.28 1.34 4.28
CA TYR A 59 18.26 2.49 3.36
C TYR A 59 19.55 3.28 3.40
N THR A 60 19.92 3.80 2.23
CA THR A 60 20.99 4.77 2.09
C THR A 60 20.40 6.12 1.75
N ASN A 61 21.09 7.22 2.03
CA ASN A 61 20.67 8.56 1.60
C ASN A 61 20.32 8.63 0.11
N LEU A 62 21.04 7.85 -0.74
CA LEU A 62 20.75 7.78 -2.16
C LEU A 62 19.40 7.09 -2.42
N THR A 63 19.17 5.92 -1.81
CA THR A 63 17.89 5.19 -1.92
C THR A 63 16.74 6.07 -1.46
N SER A 64 16.84 6.66 -0.26
CA SER A 64 15.81 7.53 0.32
C SER A 64 15.51 8.75 -0.57
N SER A 65 16.54 9.40 -1.13
CA SER A 65 16.40 10.51 -2.07
C SER A 65 15.71 10.11 -3.37
N ILE A 66 16.07 8.96 -3.94
CA ILE A 66 15.43 8.44 -5.16
C ILE A 66 13.96 8.11 -4.88
N VAL A 67 13.67 7.39 -3.80
CA VAL A 67 12.31 6.97 -3.44
C VAL A 67 11.42 8.20 -3.23
N ALA A 68 11.87 9.19 -2.47
CA ALA A 68 11.13 10.43 -2.23
C ALA A 68 10.93 11.29 -3.49
N GLY A 69 11.81 11.18 -4.49
CA GLY A 69 11.63 11.85 -5.79
C GLY A 69 10.56 11.22 -6.69
N HIS A 70 10.21 9.97 -6.43
CA HIS A 70 9.32 9.18 -7.29
C HIS A 70 8.04 8.72 -6.56
N THR A 71 7.98 8.89 -5.25
CA THR A 71 6.90 8.44 -4.37
C THR A 71 6.46 9.58 -3.46
N PRO A 72 5.14 9.79 -3.25
CA PRO A 72 4.03 9.02 -3.80
C PRO A 72 3.72 9.37 -5.27
N ASN A 73 3.28 8.36 -6.03
CA ASN A 73 2.64 8.61 -7.32
C ASN A 73 1.16 8.98 -7.12
N ASP A 74 0.53 9.54 -8.14
CA ASP A 74 -0.87 9.96 -8.05
C ASP A 74 -1.82 8.77 -8.09
N GLY A 75 -2.99 8.92 -7.47
CA GLY A 75 -4.02 7.89 -7.37
C GLY A 75 -5.42 8.48 -7.33
N SER A 76 -6.44 7.62 -7.45
CA SER A 76 -7.84 8.05 -7.36
C SER A 76 -8.29 8.14 -5.91
N GLY A 77 -8.91 9.25 -5.51
CA GLY A 77 -9.47 9.42 -4.16
C GLY A 77 -10.54 8.38 -3.85
N LYS A 78 -11.24 7.90 -4.88
CA LYS A 78 -12.16 6.77 -4.74
C LYS A 78 -11.45 5.48 -4.32
N THR A 79 -10.24 5.22 -4.82
CA THR A 79 -9.43 4.07 -4.39
C THR A 79 -9.04 4.19 -2.92
N LEU A 80 -8.62 5.39 -2.48
CA LEU A 80 -8.32 5.63 -1.06
C LEU A 80 -9.56 5.44 -0.17
N VAL A 81 -10.71 5.93 -0.61
CA VAL A 81 -11.97 5.72 0.12
C VAL A 81 -12.34 4.24 0.18
N HIS A 82 -12.15 3.48 -0.91
CA HIS A 82 -12.36 2.02 -0.91
C HIS A 82 -11.46 1.33 0.11
N TYR A 83 -10.17 1.69 0.15
CA TYR A 83 -9.24 1.13 1.13
C TYR A 83 -9.71 1.39 2.56
N LEU A 84 -10.18 2.60 2.87
CA LEU A 84 -10.76 2.93 4.17
C LEU A 84 -12.07 2.17 4.46
N GLN A 85 -12.86 1.83 3.44
CA GLN A 85 -14.03 0.97 3.60
C GLN A 85 -13.65 -0.45 4.01
N TRP A 86 -12.56 -1.01 3.46
CA TRP A 86 -12.04 -2.32 3.91
C TRP A 86 -11.58 -2.27 5.35
N VAL A 87 -10.78 -1.27 5.74
CA VAL A 87 -10.33 -1.09 7.13
C VAL A 87 -11.54 -0.99 8.08
N ARG A 88 -12.58 -0.24 7.71
CA ARG A 88 -13.76 -0.05 8.54
C ARG A 88 -14.65 -1.29 8.62
N SER A 89 -14.85 -1.99 7.51
CA SER A 89 -15.74 -3.15 7.45
C SER A 89 -15.07 -4.45 7.90
N ASN A 90 -13.74 -4.51 7.82
CA ASN A 90 -12.93 -5.72 7.96
C ASN A 90 -13.31 -6.83 6.95
N GLU A 91 -13.78 -6.43 5.77
CA GLU A 91 -14.28 -7.32 4.73
C GLU A 91 -13.65 -6.99 3.37
N PHE A 92 -13.17 -8.01 2.65
CA PHE A 92 -12.68 -7.83 1.30
C PHE A 92 -13.86 -7.88 0.30
N GLN A 93 -14.35 -6.71 -0.07
CA GLN A 93 -15.59 -6.54 -0.83
C GLN A 93 -15.51 -5.42 -1.88
N GLU A 94 -16.49 -5.39 -2.78
CA GLU A 94 -16.65 -4.29 -3.74
C GLU A 94 -16.90 -2.94 -3.05
N TYR A 95 -16.79 -1.84 -3.80
CA TYR A 95 -16.93 -0.49 -3.25
C TYR A 95 -18.33 -0.28 -2.68
N ASP A 96 -18.43 0.26 -1.47
CA ASP A 96 -19.73 0.59 -0.86
C ASP A 96 -20.20 1.98 -1.33
N TYR A 97 -21.22 2.01 -2.17
CA TYR A 97 -21.86 3.24 -2.67
C TYR A 97 -22.96 3.76 -1.74
N GLY A 98 -23.14 3.14 -0.56
CA GLY A 98 -24.29 3.34 0.31
C GLY A 98 -25.53 2.62 -0.20
N LEU A 99 -26.58 2.55 0.63
CA LEU A 99 -27.77 1.72 0.39
C LEU A 99 -28.36 1.85 -1.04
N LEU A 100 -28.68 3.07 -1.47
CA LEU A 100 -29.30 3.30 -2.78
C LEU A 100 -28.32 3.01 -3.92
N GLY A 101 -27.05 3.38 -3.76
CA GLY A 101 -26.02 3.15 -4.77
C GLY A 101 -25.71 1.65 -4.94
N ASN A 102 -25.68 0.90 -3.84
CA ASN A 102 -25.47 -0.55 -3.85
C ASN A 102 -26.65 -1.27 -4.50
N VAL A 103 -27.89 -0.91 -4.16
CA VAL A 103 -29.06 -1.51 -4.81
C VAL A 103 -29.07 -1.22 -6.31
N GLN A 104 -28.74 0.01 -6.70
CA GLN A 104 -28.66 0.37 -8.12
C GLN A 104 -27.55 -0.39 -8.87
N ARG A 105 -26.40 -0.63 -8.22
CA ARG A 105 -25.21 -1.18 -8.88
C ARG A 105 -25.08 -2.70 -8.79
N TYR A 106 -25.48 -3.27 -7.65
CA TYR A 106 -25.30 -4.68 -7.30
C TYR A 106 -26.63 -5.42 -7.14
N GLY A 107 -27.76 -4.69 -7.07
CA GLY A 107 -29.07 -5.28 -6.75
C GLY A 107 -29.26 -5.62 -5.26
N THR A 108 -28.25 -5.39 -4.43
CA THR A 108 -28.24 -5.69 -2.99
C THR A 108 -27.96 -4.44 -2.16
N ALA A 109 -28.43 -4.40 -0.91
CA ALA A 109 -28.17 -3.29 0.00
C ALA A 109 -26.70 -3.16 0.43
N GLN A 110 -26.00 -4.31 0.50
CA GLN A 110 -24.58 -4.41 0.86
C GLN A 110 -23.76 -4.73 -0.39
N PRO A 111 -22.51 -4.25 -0.47
CA PRO A 111 -21.61 -4.64 -1.55
C PRO A 111 -21.29 -6.15 -1.47
N PRO A 112 -21.16 -6.83 -2.63
CA PRO A 112 -20.75 -8.23 -2.66
C PRO A 112 -19.29 -8.41 -2.18
N LYS A 113 -19.05 -9.49 -1.45
CA LYS A 113 -17.70 -9.90 -1.02
C LYS A 113 -16.96 -10.62 -2.16
N TYR A 114 -15.64 -10.42 -2.24
CA TYR A 114 -14.81 -11.20 -3.15
C TYR A 114 -14.58 -12.60 -2.57
N ASN A 115 -14.83 -13.63 -3.37
CA ASN A 115 -14.56 -15.01 -2.98
C ASN A 115 -13.11 -15.38 -3.33
N LEU A 116 -12.20 -15.33 -2.35
CA LEU A 116 -10.79 -15.69 -2.55
C LEU A 116 -10.58 -17.20 -2.76
N GLY A 117 -11.49 -18.04 -2.27
CA GLY A 117 -11.36 -19.50 -2.32
C GLY A 117 -11.54 -20.11 -3.72
N VAL A 118 -11.86 -19.31 -4.74
CA VAL A 118 -11.90 -19.78 -6.14
C VAL A 118 -10.55 -19.66 -6.85
N ASN A 119 -9.50 -19.22 -6.14
CA ASN A 119 -8.17 -19.09 -6.71
C ASN A 119 -7.63 -20.46 -7.15
N GLN A 120 -7.35 -20.58 -8.45
CA GLN A 120 -6.71 -21.76 -9.04
C GLN A 120 -5.21 -21.53 -9.32
N VAL A 121 -4.75 -20.28 -9.20
CA VAL A 121 -3.38 -19.89 -9.53
C VAL A 121 -2.46 -20.26 -8.37
N SER A 122 -1.39 -21.01 -8.68
CA SER A 122 -0.32 -21.26 -7.71
C SER A 122 0.33 -19.93 -7.35
N THR A 123 0.23 -19.54 -6.08
CA THR A 123 0.68 -18.24 -5.61
C THR A 123 1.77 -18.41 -4.57
N PHE A 124 2.83 -17.60 -4.67
CA PHE A 124 3.81 -17.43 -3.61
C PHE A 124 3.56 -16.12 -2.87
N ALA A 125 3.27 -16.20 -1.57
CA ALA A 125 2.97 -15.04 -0.75
C ALA A 125 4.07 -14.82 0.28
N MET A 126 4.66 -13.62 0.29
CA MET A 126 5.67 -13.23 1.27
C MET A 126 5.09 -12.14 2.18
N TYR A 127 5.40 -12.20 3.48
CA TYR A 127 4.99 -11.20 4.46
C TYR A 127 6.08 -11.01 5.53
N SER A 128 6.06 -9.90 6.26
CA SER A 128 7.01 -9.61 7.34
C SER A 128 6.30 -9.14 8.61
N LEU A 129 7.00 -9.14 9.74
CA LEU A 129 6.40 -8.84 11.05
C LEU A 129 6.30 -7.35 11.36
N ASN A 130 7.13 -6.51 10.75
CA ASN A 130 7.15 -5.05 10.95
C ASN A 130 6.47 -4.29 9.81
N ASP A 131 5.62 -4.95 9.01
CA ASP A 131 4.79 -4.29 8.02
C ASP A 131 3.56 -3.65 8.70
N TRP A 132 3.52 -2.32 8.74
CA TRP A 132 2.44 -1.57 9.40
C TRP A 132 1.20 -1.41 8.52
N LEU A 133 1.34 -1.66 7.21
CA LEU A 133 0.24 -1.57 6.26
C LEU A 133 -0.48 -2.91 6.09
N ILE A 134 0.30 -4.00 6.11
CA ILE A 134 -0.17 -5.38 6.01
C ILE A 134 0.22 -6.10 7.30
N GLN A 135 -0.67 -6.07 8.28
CA GLN A 135 -0.42 -6.78 9.54
C GLN A 135 -0.29 -8.30 9.28
N PRO A 136 0.61 -9.00 9.99
CA PRO A 136 0.83 -10.44 9.81
C PRO A 136 -0.46 -11.27 9.90
N GLU A 137 -1.38 -10.88 10.78
CA GLU A 137 -2.67 -11.54 10.97
C GLU A 137 -3.55 -11.45 9.71
N ASP A 138 -3.56 -10.29 9.06
CA ASP A 138 -4.30 -10.06 7.82
C ASP A 138 -3.68 -10.84 6.66
N ALA A 139 -2.35 -10.83 6.54
CA ALA A 139 -1.64 -11.63 5.55
C ALA A 139 -1.95 -13.13 5.70
N GLN A 140 -1.87 -13.67 6.92
CA GLN A 140 -2.17 -15.06 7.21
C GLN A 140 -3.64 -15.41 6.93
N ARG A 141 -4.58 -14.52 7.26
CA ARG A 141 -5.99 -14.68 6.90
C ARG A 141 -6.17 -14.77 5.39
N THR A 142 -5.57 -13.86 4.62
CA THR A 142 -5.65 -13.86 3.16
C THR A 142 -5.02 -15.11 2.54
N ILE A 143 -3.85 -15.54 3.03
CA ILE A 143 -3.19 -16.77 2.58
C ILE A 143 -4.11 -17.98 2.78
N LYS A 144 -4.75 -18.08 3.94
CA LYS A 144 -5.70 -19.16 4.26
C LYS A 144 -6.93 -19.13 3.37
N GLU A 145 -7.48 -17.95 3.10
CA GLU A 145 -8.67 -17.80 2.25
C GLU A 145 -8.40 -18.06 0.76
N LEU A 146 -7.19 -17.75 0.29
CA LEU A 146 -6.74 -18.03 -1.09
C LEU A 146 -6.51 -19.53 -1.35
N GLY A 147 -6.16 -20.31 -0.33
CA GLY A 147 -5.99 -21.76 -0.42
C GLY A 147 -4.70 -22.20 -1.12
N ASN A 148 -4.62 -22.10 -2.46
CA ASN A 148 -3.50 -22.59 -3.28
C ASN A 148 -2.25 -21.67 -3.20
N VAL A 149 -1.73 -21.49 -2.00
CA VAL A 149 -0.67 -20.55 -1.68
C VAL A 149 0.48 -21.26 -0.97
N THR A 150 1.70 -21.09 -1.49
CA THR A 150 2.92 -21.30 -0.73
C THR A 150 3.29 -19.98 -0.07
N SER A 151 3.55 -19.96 1.23
CA SER A 151 3.89 -18.71 1.92
C SER A 151 5.23 -18.77 2.65
N MET A 152 5.84 -17.59 2.78
CA MET A 152 7.09 -17.39 3.52
C MET A 152 6.99 -16.11 4.34
N GLN A 153 7.38 -16.20 5.60
CA GLN A 153 7.65 -15.02 6.41
C GLN A 153 9.12 -14.63 6.24
N VAL A 154 9.40 -13.35 6.00
CA VAL A 154 10.78 -12.84 6.00
C VAL A 154 11.32 -12.87 7.42
N ASP A 155 12.47 -13.54 7.63
CA ASP A 155 13.08 -13.76 8.95
C ASP A 155 13.99 -12.60 9.37
N LEU A 156 13.43 -11.39 9.31
CA LEU A 156 14.07 -10.15 9.73
C LEU A 156 13.06 -9.32 10.51
N GLU A 157 13.30 -9.14 11.80
CA GLU A 157 12.33 -8.50 12.71
C GLU A 157 11.98 -7.08 12.30
N GLN A 158 12.90 -6.33 11.69
CA GLN A 158 12.67 -4.94 11.27
C GLN A 158 12.14 -4.81 9.84
N PHE A 159 12.11 -5.89 9.06
CA PHE A 159 11.69 -5.84 7.66
C PHE A 159 10.24 -5.38 7.54
N SER A 160 10.07 -4.23 6.90
CA SER A 160 8.86 -3.44 6.77
C SER A 160 8.28 -3.50 5.35
N HIS A 161 7.17 -2.79 5.12
CA HIS A 161 6.45 -2.86 3.84
C HIS A 161 7.30 -2.44 2.63
N LEU A 162 8.15 -1.41 2.78
CA LEU A 162 8.96 -0.88 1.68
C LEU A 162 10.21 -1.72 1.41
N ASP A 163 10.61 -2.58 2.34
CA ASP A 163 11.82 -3.40 2.23
C ASP A 163 11.70 -4.46 1.15
N PHE A 164 10.48 -4.92 0.86
CA PHE A 164 10.17 -5.77 -0.30
C PHE A 164 10.58 -5.15 -1.65
N MET A 165 10.77 -3.83 -1.69
CA MET A 165 11.17 -3.10 -2.90
C MET A 165 12.56 -2.49 -2.82
N TYR A 166 12.94 -1.94 -1.66
CA TYR A 166 14.06 -1.01 -1.56
C TYR A 166 15.17 -1.41 -0.59
N ALA A 167 14.99 -2.48 0.18
CA ALA A 167 16.01 -2.91 1.14
C ALA A 167 17.32 -3.29 0.42
N THR A 168 18.45 -2.99 1.06
CA THR A 168 19.77 -3.30 0.49
C THR A 168 20.01 -4.79 0.27
N ASP A 169 19.38 -5.64 1.09
CA ASP A 169 19.47 -7.10 1.03
C ASP A 169 18.23 -7.77 0.39
N VAL A 170 17.31 -6.98 -0.20
CA VAL A 170 16.04 -7.45 -0.78
C VAL A 170 16.21 -8.62 -1.76
N LYS A 171 17.35 -8.67 -2.47
CA LYS A 171 17.65 -9.77 -3.39
C LYS A 171 17.66 -11.11 -2.66
N ALA A 172 18.38 -11.19 -1.54
CA ALA A 172 18.52 -12.41 -0.76
C ALA A 172 17.24 -12.72 0.04
N GLN A 173 16.58 -11.67 0.56
CA GLN A 173 15.40 -11.83 1.42
C GLN A 173 14.10 -12.12 0.65
N VAL A 174 14.01 -11.70 -0.62
CA VAL A 174 12.77 -11.75 -1.42
C VAL A 174 13.03 -12.36 -2.79
N TYR A 175 13.90 -11.76 -3.59
CA TYR A 175 13.94 -12.05 -5.04
C TYR A 175 14.46 -13.45 -5.35
N ASP A 176 15.45 -13.95 -4.62
CA ASP A 176 15.98 -15.29 -4.83
C ASP A 176 14.90 -16.36 -4.54
N HIS A 177 14.10 -16.18 -3.49
CA HIS A 177 12.96 -17.06 -3.19
C HIS A 177 11.85 -17.00 -4.24
N CYS A 178 11.56 -15.80 -4.77
CA CYS A 178 10.61 -15.65 -5.88
C CYS A 178 11.09 -16.39 -7.14
N VAL A 179 12.38 -16.29 -7.47
CA VAL A 179 12.97 -16.98 -8.62
C VAL A 179 12.92 -18.50 -8.43
N ASP A 180 13.26 -19.00 -7.24
CA ASP A 180 13.17 -20.43 -6.93
C ASP A 180 11.75 -20.96 -7.08
N PHE A 181 10.73 -20.23 -6.60
CA PHE A 181 9.32 -20.60 -6.78
C PHE A 181 8.90 -20.62 -8.25
N LEU A 182 9.35 -19.66 -9.06
CA LEU A 182 9.01 -19.58 -10.48
C LEU A 182 9.69 -20.66 -11.33
N LEU A 183 10.81 -21.22 -10.86
CA LEU A 183 11.58 -22.25 -11.55
C LEU A 183 11.24 -23.68 -11.08
N ALA A 184 10.46 -23.82 -10.01
CA ALA A 184 10.00 -25.11 -9.47
C ALA A 184 8.87 -25.74 -10.31
#